data_AF-A0AAQ4E3H1-F1
#
_entry.id   AF-A0AAQ4E3H1-F1
#
_cell.length_a   1.000
_cell.length_b   1.000
_cell.length_c   1.000
_cell.angle_alpha   90.00
_cell.angle_beta   90.00
_cell.angle_gamma   90.00
#
_symmetry.space_group_name_H-M   'P 1'
#
loop_
_entity.id
_entity.type
_entity.pdbx_description
1 polymer ?
#
loop_
_entity_poly.entity_id
_entity_poly.type
_entity_poly.pdbx_seq_one_letter_code
_entity_poly.pdbx_strand_id
1 'polypeptide(L)' 'MEISLRLGERARTLRGLEAHCVRSFAEAFEVVPYTLAENAGLHPIATVTELRNRHAQGERDAGINVRK' A
#
# COMPACT_ATOMS: atom_id res chain seq x y z
N MET A 1 3.94 0.60 2.28
CA MET A 1 2.84 1.35 1.65
C MET A 1 3.37 2.34 0.59
N GLU A 2 4.31 3.23 0.92
CA GLU A 2 4.82 4.25 -0.02
C GLU A 2 5.22 3.73 -1.41
N ILE A 3 5.92 2.59 -1.48
CA ILE A 3 6.33 1.99 -2.77
C ILE A 3 5.10 1.59 -3.61
N SER A 4 4.07 1.03 -2.98
CA SER A 4 2.82 0.68 -3.65
C SER A 4 2.16 1.92 -4.27
N LEU A 5 2.07 3.01 -3.51
CA LEU A 5 1.51 4.27 -3.99
C LEU A 5 2.27 4.79 -5.22
N ARG A 6 3.59 4.92 -5.12
CA ARG A 6 4.43 5.47 -6.20
C ARG A 6 4.44 4.61 -7.46
N LEU A 7 4.50 3.29 -7.32
CA LEU A 7 4.42 2.37 -8.46
C LEU A 7 3.02 2.41 -9.08
N GLY A 8 1.96 2.53 -8.28
CA GLY A 8 0.60 2.71 -8.76
C GLY A 8 0.43 4.00 -9.56
N GLU A 9 1.02 5.11 -9.11
CA GLU A 9 1.07 6.37 -9.86
C GLU A 9 1.87 6.24 -11.15
N ARG A 10 3.05 5.60 -11.10
CA ARG A 10 3.86 5.34 -12.29
C ARG A 10 3.10 4.49 -13.31
N ALA A 11 2.37 3.47 -12.86
CA ALA A 11 1.56 2.61 -13.73
C ALA A 11 0.52 3.40 -14.52
N ARG A 12 -0.05 4.48 -13.97
CA ARG A 12 -1.00 5.36 -14.69
C ARG A 12 -0.36 6.14 -15.84
N THR A 13 0.97 6.31 -15.81
CA THR A 13 1.72 6.97 -16.89
C THR A 13 2.13 6.01 -18.01
N LEU A 14 2.04 4.69 -17.79
CA LEU A 14 2.37 3.64 -18.75
C LEU A 14 1.13 3.23 -19.56
N ARG A 15 1.34 2.44 -20.62
CA ARG A 15 0.26 1.92 -21.47
C ARG A 15 0.41 0.41 -21.71
N GLY A 16 -0.70 -0.23 -22.09
CA GLY A 16 -0.71 -1.65 -22.45
C GLY A 16 -0.30 -2.56 -21.30
N LEU A 17 0.40 -3.65 -21.64
CA LEU A 17 0.78 -4.71 -20.70
C LEU A 17 1.64 -4.19 -19.55
N GLU A 18 2.56 -3.27 -19.83
CA GLU A 18 3.46 -2.69 -18.81
C GLU A 18 2.70 -1.99 -17.69
N ALA A 19 1.64 -1.24 -18.03
CA ALA A 19 0.79 -0.58 -17.05
C ALA A 19 0.11 -1.58 -16.11
N HIS A 20 -0.34 -2.72 -16.64
CA HIS A 20 -0.94 -3.79 -15.85
C HIS A 20 0.10 -4.46 -14.94
N CYS A 21 1.26 -4.83 -15.47
CA CYS A 21 2.32 -5.47 -14.70
C CYS A 21 2.81 -4.58 -13.54
N VAL A 22 3.06 -3.29 -13.79
CA VAL A 22 3.52 -2.36 -12.76
C VAL A 22 2.44 -2.12 -11.70
N ARG A 23 1.16 -2.06 -12.10
CA ARG A 23 0.04 -1.94 -11.15
C ARG A 23 -0.08 -3.16 -10.25
N SER A 24 -0.06 -4.36 -10.82
CA SER A 24 -0.12 -5.60 -10.03
C SER A 24 1.08 -5.74 -9.10
N PHE A 25 2.28 -5.32 -9.55
CA PHE A 25 3.47 -5.30 -8.70
C PHE A 25 3.34 -4.26 -7.57
N ALA A 26 2.74 -3.10 -7.83
CA ALA A 26 2.43 -2.11 -6.81
C ALA A 26 1.48 -2.67 -5.74
N GLU A 27 0.40 -3.33 -6.15
CA GLU A 27 -0.59 -3.96 -5.26
C GLU A 27 0.05 -5.07 -4.40
N ALA A 28 1.01 -5.83 -4.96
CA ALA A 28 1.70 -6.90 -4.21
C ALA A 28 2.43 -6.38 -2.95
N PHE A 29 2.93 -5.14 -2.95
CA PHE A 29 3.55 -4.55 -1.75
C PHE A 29 2.59 -4.31 -0.59
N GLU A 30 1.28 -4.34 -0.82
CA GLU A 30 0.28 -4.19 0.24
C GLU A 30 0.13 -5.46 1.09
N VAL A 31 0.69 -6.60 0.65
CA VAL A 31 0.70 -7.83 1.46
C VAL A 31 1.42 -7.63 2.79
N VAL A 32 2.52 -6.85 2.81
CA VAL A 32 3.31 -6.62 4.02
C VAL A 32 2.49 -5.88 5.10
N PRO A 33 1.90 -4.70 4.85
CA PRO A 33 1.06 -4.06 5.85
C PRO A 33 -0.22 -4.85 6.16
N TYR A 34 -0.79 -5.58 5.20
CA TYR A 34 -1.94 -6.45 5.46
C TYR A 34 -1.60 -7.54 6.50
N THR A 35 -0.53 -8.30 6.24
CA THR A 35 -0.08 -9.39 7.12
C THR A 35 0.38 -8.86 8.50
N LEU A 36 1.01 -7.69 8.56
CA LEU A 36 1.34 -7.05 9.84
C LEU A 36 0.09 -6.69 10.64
N ALA A 37 -0.93 -6.14 10.00
CA ALA A 37 -2.20 -5.82 10.67
C ALA A 37 -2.90 -7.10 11.16
N GLU A 38 -2.95 -8.14 10.34
CA GLU A 38 -3.55 -9.43 10.68
C GLU A 38 -2.84 -10.10 11.88
N ASN A 39 -1.51 -10.19 11.83
CA ASN A 39 -0.72 -10.77 12.92
C ASN A 39 -0.81 -9.97 14.23
N ALA A 40 -1.17 -8.68 14.15
CA ALA A 40 -1.38 -7.81 15.29
C ALA A 40 -2.81 -7.84 15.84
N GLY A 41 -3.71 -8.62 15.23
CA GLY A 41 -5.12 -8.66 15.59
C GLY A 41 -5.89 -7.37 15.23
N LEU A 42 -5.33 -6.52 14.37
CA LEU A 42 -6.02 -5.36 13.82
C LEU A 42 -6.94 -5.79 12.67
N HIS A 43 -7.92 -4.96 12.33
CA HIS A 43 -8.76 -5.19 11.15
C HIS A 43 -7.94 -4.86 9.88
N PRO A 44 -7.50 -5.85 9.07
CA PRO A 44 -6.46 -5.61 8.06
C PRO A 44 -6.91 -4.65 6.95
N ILE A 45 -8.12 -4.84 6.44
CA ILE A 45 -8.68 -3.99 5.37
C ILE A 45 -8.75 -2.52 5.81
N ALA A 46 -9.31 -2.24 6.99
CA ALA A 46 -9.42 -0.90 7.52
C ALA A 46 -8.03 -0.27 7.77
N THR A 47 -7.11 -1.05 8.35
CA THR A 47 -5.74 -0.60 8.65
C THR A 47 -4.96 -0.24 7.39
N VAL A 48 -4.99 -1.09 6.37
CA VAL A 48 -4.30 -0.84 5.08
C VAL A 48 -4.96 0.32 4.34
N THR A 49 -6.29 0.45 4.39
CA THR A 49 -7.02 1.56 3.76
C THR A 49 -6.64 2.90 4.39
N GLU A 50 -6.61 2.97 5.72
CA GLU A 50 -6.18 4.17 6.44
C GLU A 50 -4.73 4.52 6.15
N LEU A 51 -3.85 3.52 6.19
CA LEU A 51 -2.44 3.70 5.84
C LEU A 51 -2.29 4.22 4.40
N ARG A 52 -3.05 3.70 3.44
CA ARG A 52 -3.04 4.19 2.05
C ARG A 52 -3.47 5.65 1.96
N ASN A 53 -4.51 6.04 2.70
CA ASN A 53 -5.01 7.43 2.73
C ASN A 53 -3.95 8.40 3.27
N ARG A 54 -3.28 8.04 4.37
CA ARG A 54 -2.20 8.87 4.95
C ARG A 54 -1.03 9.07 3.99
N HIS A 55 -0.61 8.00 3.31
CA HIS A 55 0.43 8.11 2.27
C HIS A 55 -0.03 8.97 1.08
N ALA A 56 -1.29 8.86 0.65
CA ALA A 56 -1.85 9.71 -0.40
C ALA A 56 -1.92 11.20 0.01
N GLN A 57 -1.98 11.49 1.31
CA GLN A 57 -1.91 12.85 1.87
C GLN A 57 -0.47 13.34 2.09
N GLY A 58 0.54 12.54 1.73
CA GLY A 58 1.96 12.91 1.82
C GLY A 58 2.67 12.46 3.08
N GLU A 59 2.02 11.71 3.98
CA GLU A 59 2.66 11.11 5.15
C GLU A 59 3.49 9.87 4.78
N ARG A 60 4.67 10.10 4.21
CA ARG A 60 5.53 9.03 3.64
C ARG A 60 6.09 8.04 4.66
N ASP A 61 6.17 8.45 5.92
CA ASP A 61 6.72 7.64 7.02
C ASP A 61 5.62 7.03 7.90
N ALA A 62 4.35 7.16 7.50
CA ALA A 62 3.25 6.50 8.17
C ALA A 62 3.45 4.97 8.16
N GLY A 63 3.15 4.32 9.29
CA GLY A 63 3.34 2.89 9.46
C GLY A 63 2.26 2.28 10.36
N ILE A 64 2.27 0.96 10.45
CA ILE A 64 1.38 0.21 11.34
C ILE A 64 2.05 0.13 12.71
N ASN A 65 1.33 0.58 13.74
CA ASN A 65 1.74 0.40 15.12
C ASN A 65 1.00 -0.81 15.72
N VAL A 66 1.78 -1.79 16.16
CA VAL A 66 1.30 -3.06 16.73
C VAL A 66 1.24 -3.07 18.27
N ARG A 67 1.64 -1.97 18.94
CA ARG A 67 1.60 -1.85 20.40
C ARG A 67 0.95 -0.54 20.85
N LYS A 68 0.18 -0.61 21.93
CA LYS A 68 0.11 0.47 22.91
C LYS A 68 1.00 0.08 24.09
#